data_AF-A0A3C0W432-F1
#
_entry.id   AF-A0A3C0W432-F1
#
_cell.length_a   1.000
_cell.length_b   1.000
_cell.length_c   1.000
_cell.angle_alpha   90.00
_cell.angle_beta   90.00
_cell.angle_gamma   90.00
#
_symmetry.space_group_name_H-M   'P 1'
#
loop_
_entity.id
_entity.type
_entity.pdbx_description
1 polymer ?
#
loop_
_entity_poly.entity_id
_entity_poly.type
_entity_poly.pdbx_seq_one_letter_code
_entity_poly.pdbx_strand_id
1 'polypeptide(L)'
;FLLLDYAGPYNFEPTTERRGVGQHPHRGFETVTIVYDGEVEHRDSTGQGGIIGPGDVQWMTAGGGILHEEFHSPAFSRTGGPFRMVQLWVNLP
;
A
#
# COMPACT_ATOMS: atom_id res chain seq x y z
N PHE A 1 -11.23 -13.24 -7.55
CA PHE A 1 -10.09 -12.77 -6.75
C PHE A 1 -8.83 -13.45 -7.26
N LEU A 2 -7.69 -12.76 -7.19
CA LEU A 2 -6.39 -13.25 -7.71
C LEU A 2 -5.38 -13.53 -6.60
N LEU A 3 -5.28 -12.64 -5.61
CA LEU A 3 -4.30 -12.72 -4.53
C LEU A 3 -4.87 -12.04 -3.28
N LEU A 4 -4.51 -12.54 -2.10
CA LEU A 4 -4.71 -11.86 -0.83
C LEU A 4 -3.45 -12.04 0.01
N ASP A 5 -2.76 -10.93 0.28
CA ASP A 5 -1.65 -10.87 1.22
C ASP A 5 -2.09 -10.17 2.50
N TYR A 6 -1.75 -10.78 3.63
CA TYR A 6 -1.94 -10.20 4.96
C TYR A 6 -0.58 -9.86 5.56
N ALA A 7 -0.34 -8.57 5.81
CA ALA A 7 0.88 -8.08 6.44
C ALA A 7 0.61 -7.75 7.91
N GLY A 8 1.36 -8.36 8.81
CA GLY A 8 1.27 -8.17 10.27
C GLY A 8 0.49 -9.29 11.00
N PRO A 9 0.16 -9.11 12.29
CA PRO A 9 0.57 -8.01 13.16
C PRO A 9 2.09 -7.95 13.33
N TYR A 10 2.65 -6.77 13.14
CA TYR A 10 4.07 -6.50 13.37
C TYR A 10 4.24 -5.13 14.00
N ASN A 11 5.16 -4.98 14.96
CA ASN A 11 5.49 -3.68 15.54
C ASN A 11 6.81 -3.18 14.95
N PHE A 12 6.76 -2.06 14.24
CA PHE A 12 7.94 -1.43 13.66
C PHE A 12 8.56 -0.44 14.65
N GLU A 13 9.90 -0.46 14.75
CA GLU A 13 10.64 0.59 15.45
C GLU A 13 10.70 1.88 14.61
N PRO A 14 10.77 3.06 15.25
CA PRO A 14 11.08 4.32 14.57
C PRO A 14 12.30 4.21 13.67
N THR A 15 12.22 4.79 12.47
CA THR A 15 13.33 4.79 11.51
C THR A 15 13.28 6.01 10.58
N THR A 16 14.45 6.34 10.01
CA THR A 16 14.57 7.28 8.89
C THR A 16 14.63 6.56 7.53
N GLU A 17 14.69 5.23 7.53
CA GLU A 17 14.69 4.42 6.32
C GLU A 17 13.31 4.38 5.67
N ARG A 18 13.26 4.49 4.34
CA ARG A 18 12.03 4.31 3.58
C ARG A 18 11.73 2.82 3.42
N ARG A 19 10.76 2.30 4.17
CA ARG A 19 10.38 0.87 4.15
C ARG A 19 9.16 0.64 3.28
N GLY A 20 9.24 -0.32 2.36
CA GLY A 20 8.17 -0.59 1.40
C GLY A 20 8.69 -1.27 0.15
N VAL A 21 7.91 -1.16 -0.92
CA VAL A 21 8.21 -1.68 -2.25
C VAL A 21 8.37 -0.49 -3.19
N GLY A 22 9.54 -0.42 -3.83
CA GLY A 22 9.82 0.58 -4.85
C GLY A 22 8.95 0.43 -6.10
N GLN A 23 9.28 1.18 -7.14
CA GLN A 23 8.50 1.24 -8.36
C GLN A 23 8.30 -0.16 -8.99
N HIS A 24 7.03 -0.56 -9.18
CA HIS A 24 6.64 -1.82 -9.79
C HIS A 24 5.35 -1.69 -10.62
N PRO A 25 5.15 -2.53 -11.65
CA PRO A 25 3.99 -2.44 -12.54
C PRO A 25 2.82 -3.33 -12.12
N HIS A 26 1.60 -2.90 -12.44
CA HIS A 26 0.39 -3.74 -12.47
C HIS A 26 -0.37 -3.50 -13.78
N ARG A 27 -1.09 -4.51 -14.29
CA ARG A 27 -1.94 -4.41 -15.50
C ARG A 27 -3.03 -5.49 -15.47
N GLY A 28 -4.24 -5.14 -15.88
CA GLY A 28 -5.34 -6.09 -16.11
C GLY A 28 -6.19 -6.45 -14.89
N PHE A 29 -5.92 -5.86 -13.72
CA PHE A 29 -6.67 -6.11 -12.49
C PHE A 29 -6.68 -4.86 -11.59
N GLU A 30 -7.24 -5.00 -10.40
CA GLU A 30 -7.32 -3.96 -9.38
C GLU A 30 -6.59 -4.40 -8.11
N THR A 31 -5.96 -3.45 -7.42
CA THR A 31 -5.39 -3.66 -6.08
C THR A 31 -6.25 -2.93 -5.05
N VAL A 32 -6.55 -3.62 -3.95
CA VAL A 32 -7.31 -3.07 -2.82
C VAL A 32 -6.43 -3.17 -1.58
N THR A 33 -6.01 -2.02 -1.07
CA THR A 33 -5.18 -1.92 0.14
C THR A 33 -6.07 -1.45 1.29
N ILE A 34 -6.13 -2.25 2.35
CA ILE A 34 -6.92 -1.99 3.58
C ILE A 34 -5.94 -1.90 4.74
N VAL A 35 -5.84 -0.73 5.37
CA VAL A 35 -4.92 -0.50 6.50
C VAL A 35 -5.69 -0.58 7.80
N TYR A 36 -5.29 -1.48 8.70
CA TYR A 36 -5.86 -1.61 10.05
C TYR A 36 -5.04 -0.84 11.09
N ASP A 37 -3.71 -0.91 11.01
CA ASP A 37 -2.79 -0.11 11.84
C ASP A 37 -1.59 0.34 11.01
N GLY A 38 -1.00 1.48 11.39
CA GLY A 38 0.08 2.14 10.66
C GLY A 38 -0.43 2.97 9.49
N GLU A 39 0.45 3.32 8.57
CA GLU A 39 0.10 4.12 7.38
C GLU A 39 0.93 3.70 6.16
N VAL A 40 0.29 3.66 4.99
CA VAL A 40 0.95 3.41 3.70
C VAL A 40 0.85 4.65 2.81
N GLU A 41 1.97 5.19 2.38
CA GLU A 41 2.06 6.17 1.30
C GLU A 41 2.18 5.45 -0.04
N HIS A 42 1.39 5.87 -1.03
CA HIS A 42 1.51 5.39 -2.41
C HIS A 42 1.66 6.53 -3.40
N ARG A 43 2.35 6.28 -4.51
CA ARG A 43 2.48 7.21 -5.64
C ARG A 43 2.53 6.46 -6.94
N ASP A 44 1.81 6.95 -7.96
CA ASP A 44 1.73 6.31 -9.26
C ASP A 44 2.20 7.20 -10.43
N SER A 45 2.34 6.57 -11.59
CA SER A 45 2.80 7.18 -12.84
C SER A 45 1.84 8.20 -13.45
N THR A 46 0.61 8.31 -12.94
CA THR A 46 -0.33 9.38 -13.33
C THR A 46 -0.13 10.66 -12.53
N GLY A 47 0.80 10.64 -11.57
CA GLY A 47 1.07 11.74 -10.65
C GLY A 47 0.14 11.74 -9.43
N GLN A 48 -0.76 10.76 -9.32
CA GLN A 48 -1.64 10.58 -8.18
C GLN A 48 -0.93 9.79 -7.09
N GLY A 49 -1.47 9.89 -5.87
CA GLY A 49 -0.89 9.31 -4.68
C GLY A 49 -1.63 9.77 -3.43
N GLY A 50 -1.25 9.23 -2.30
CA GLY A 50 -1.88 9.54 -1.03
C GLY A 50 -1.32 8.72 0.11
N ILE A 51 -1.83 9.01 1.31
CA ILE A 51 -1.59 8.20 2.51
C ILE A 51 -2.89 7.44 2.81
N ILE A 52 -2.75 6.14 3.04
CA ILE A 52 -3.80 5.23 3.48
C ILE A 52 -3.58 5.00 4.97
N GLY A 53 -4.43 5.58 5.80
CA GLY A 53 -4.34 5.48 7.26
C GLY A 53 -5.21 4.37 7.85
N PRO A 54 -5.21 4.21 9.19
CA PRO A 54 -6.03 3.20 9.86
C PRO A 54 -7.53 3.36 9.56
N GLY A 55 -8.14 2.32 9.02
CA GLY A 55 -9.55 2.28 8.61
C GLY A 55 -9.80 2.72 7.17
N ASP A 56 -8.80 3.29 6.49
CA ASP A 56 -8.92 3.70 5.09
C ASP A 56 -8.78 2.51 4.15
N VAL A 57 -9.37 2.67 2.96
CA VAL A 57 -9.26 1.74 1.85
C VAL A 57 -8.86 2.49 0.59
N GLN A 58 -7.80 2.03 -0.05
CA GLN A 58 -7.48 2.43 -1.42
C GLN A 58 -7.92 1.32 -2.36
N TRP A 59 -8.71 1.67 -3.37
CA TRP A 59 -9.07 0.78 -4.47
C TRP A 59 -8.50 1.37 -5.76
N MET A 60 -7.50 0.70 -6.34
CA MET A 60 -6.78 1.17 -7.51
C MET A 60 -6.99 0.25 -8.71
N THR A 61 -7.60 0.77 -9.77
CA THR A 61 -7.80 0.04 -11.03
C THR A 61 -6.56 0.17 -11.92
N ALA A 62 -5.75 -0.88 -12.06
CA ALA A 62 -4.55 -0.84 -12.90
C ALA A 62 -4.87 -0.90 -14.40
N GLY A 63 -5.90 -1.65 -14.81
CA GLY A 63 -6.45 -1.63 -16.18
C GLY A 63 -5.39 -1.74 -17.29
N GLY A 64 -5.26 -0.69 -18.11
CA GLY A 64 -4.27 -0.60 -19.21
C GLY A 64 -2.80 -0.58 -18.77
N GLY A 65 -2.54 -0.38 -17.48
CA GLY A 65 -1.23 -0.44 -16.85
C GLY A 65 -0.98 0.76 -15.94
N ILE A 66 -0.35 0.51 -14.79
CA ILE A 66 0.12 1.54 -13.87
C ILE A 66 1.51 1.15 -13.34
N LEU A 67 2.38 2.14 -13.16
CA LEU A 67 3.63 1.99 -12.41
C LEU A 67 3.44 2.74 -11.10
N HIS A 68 3.70 2.09 -9.97
CA HIS A 68 3.53 2.72 -8.66
C HIS A 68 4.54 2.22 -7.64
N GLU A 69 4.64 2.93 -6.53
CA GLU A 69 5.44 2.57 -5.36
C GLU A 69 4.59 2.68 -4.10
N GLU A 70 4.89 1.85 -3.10
CA GLU A 70 4.12 1.73 -1.86
C GLU A 70 5.08 1.62 -0.67
N PHE A 71 5.02 2.59 0.24
CA PHE A 71 5.92 2.66 1.39
C PHE A 71 5.15 2.95 2.68
N HIS A 72 5.75 2.66 3.83
CA HIS A 72 5.31 3.28 5.07
C HIS A 72 5.32 4.79 4.92
N SER A 73 4.29 5.46 5.42
CA SER A 73 4.26 6.93 5.36
C SER A 73 5.48 7.52 6.10
N PRO A 74 5.91 8.75 5.74
CA PRO A 74 6.96 9.42 6.49
C PRO A 74 6.60 9.64 7.96
N ALA A 75 5.32 9.84 8.28
CA ALA A 75 4.85 10.03 9.65
C ALA A 75 4.97 8.73 10.45
N PHE A 76 4.42 7.63 9.92
CA PHE A 76 4.50 6.32 10.55
C PHE A 76 5.95 5.83 10.69
N SER A 77 6.80 6.04 9.67
CA SER A 77 8.22 5.67 9.74
C SER A 77 8.94 6.37 10.90
N ARG A 78 8.65 7.66 11.14
CA ARG A 78 9.28 8.43 12.25
C ARG A 78 8.85 7.97 13.63
N THR A 79 7.63 7.48 13.80
CA THR A 79 7.09 7.10 15.11
C THR A 79 7.14 5.60 15.38
N GLY A 80 7.25 4.78 14.33
CA GLY A 80 7.01 3.35 14.42
C GLY A 80 5.60 3.03 14.93
N GLY A 81 5.44 1.82 15.47
CA GLY A 81 4.21 1.33 16.06
C GLY A 81 3.65 0.07 15.37
N PRO A 82 2.42 -0.33 15.72
CA PRO A 82 1.78 -1.50 15.12
C PRO A 82 1.49 -1.25 13.64
N PHE A 83 1.69 -2.29 12.84
CA PHE A 83 1.34 -2.32 11.43
C PHE A 83 0.54 -3.58 11.12
N ARG A 84 -0.62 -3.37 10.49
CA ARG A 84 -1.47 -4.42 9.95
C ARG A 84 -2.17 -3.90 8.70
N MET A 85 -2.05 -4.63 7.61
CA MET A 85 -2.81 -4.33 6.39
C MET A 85 -3.14 -5.60 5.60
N VAL A 86 -4.09 -5.48 4.68
CA VAL A 86 -4.36 -6.46 3.62
C VAL A 86 -4.13 -5.80 2.27
N GLN A 87 -3.51 -6.53 1.34
CA GLN A 87 -3.55 -6.21 -0.08
C GLN A 87 -4.30 -7.33 -0.82
N LEU A 88 -5.38 -6.98 -1.52
CA LEU A 88 -6.23 -7.89 -2.27
C LEU A 88 -6.20 -7.54 -3.74
N TRP A 89 -6.00 -8.51 -4.62
CA TRP A 89 -6.09 -8.32 -6.06
C TRP A 89 -7.41 -8.87 -6.60
N VAL A 90 -8.13 -8.03 -7.33
CA VAL A 90 -9.44 -8.32 -7.91
C VAL A 90 -9.31 -8.30 -9.43
N ASN A 91 -9.64 -9.41 -10.08
CA ASN A 91 -9.56 -9.50 -11.55
C ASN A 91 -10.59 -8.57 -12.20
N LEU A 92 -10.23 -7.94 -13.32
CA LEU A 92 -11.19 -7.27 -14.19
C LEU A 92 -11.80 -8.29 -15.17
N PRO A 93 -13.06 -8.08 -15.62
CA PRO A 93 -13.69 -8.92 -16.64
C PRO A 93 -13.04 -8.80 -18.02
#